data_AF-A0A6N3ENX9-F1
#
_entry.id   AF-A0A6N3ENX9-F1
#
_cell.length_a   1.000
_cell.length_b   1.000
_cell.length_c   1.000
_cell.angle_alpha   90.00
_cell.angle_beta   90.00
_cell.angle_gamma   90.00
#
_symmetry.space_group_name_H-M   'P 1'
#
loop_
_entity.id
_entity.type
_entity.pdbx_description
1 polymer ?
#
loop_
_entity_poly.entity_id
_entity_poly.type
_entity_poly.pdbx_seq_one_letter_code
_entity_poly.pdbx_strand_id
1 'polypeptide(L)'
;MNSTNGSVRIGPISLFTLVIILCLAVMAVLSATTEQATYSAAEKQALFTNDTYQNEQAAQSAVAVIDAALEDVRASGGGLDEALAAVDEALPADAQRDGSRVLMTFASSSGRTLDVELTITANATYEISQWKATTQWTNDGPGATLWSGAAQTR
;
A
#
# COMPACT_ATOMS: atom_id res chain seq x y z
N MET A 1 70.31 4.83 13.20
CA MET A 1 68.95 4.72 12.64
C MET A 1 68.78 5.82 11.61
N ASN A 2 68.55 5.48 10.36
CA ASN A 2 68.01 6.44 9.39
C ASN A 2 67.15 5.65 8.40
N SER A 3 65.85 5.72 8.59
CA SER A 3 64.85 5.04 7.76
C SER A 3 64.88 5.62 6.35
N THR A 4 65.17 4.77 5.36
CA THR A 4 65.19 5.10 3.95
C THR A 4 63.76 5.40 3.48
N ASN A 5 63.37 6.68 3.46
CA ASN A 5 62.12 7.10 2.82
C ASN A 5 62.32 7.10 1.30
N GLY A 6 62.09 5.94 0.68
CA GLY A 6 62.08 5.80 -0.78
C GLY A 6 61.02 6.71 -1.39
N SER A 7 61.45 7.77 -2.08
CA SER A 7 60.59 8.62 -2.89
C SER A 7 60.02 7.78 -4.05
N VAL A 8 58.75 7.42 -3.95
CA VAL A 8 58.03 6.75 -5.05
C VAL A 8 57.86 7.80 -6.17
N ARG A 9 58.68 7.71 -7.22
CA ARG A 9 58.50 8.51 -8.43
C ARG A 9 57.32 7.95 -9.22
N ILE A 10 56.10 8.34 -8.83
CA ILE A 10 54.90 8.06 -9.63
C ILE A 10 55.04 8.81 -10.96
N GLY A 11 55.14 8.07 -12.06
CA GLY A 11 55.06 8.63 -13.41
C GLY A 11 53.64 9.13 -13.70
N PRO A 12 53.44 10.14 -14.57
CA PRO A 12 52.12 10.71 -14.89
C PRO A 12 51.08 9.69 -15.33
N ILE A 13 51.50 8.61 -16.00
CA ILE A 13 50.64 7.51 -16.44
C ILE A 13 50.04 6.75 -15.24
N SER A 14 50.85 6.47 -14.21
CA SER A 14 50.39 5.78 -12.99
C SER A 14 49.37 6.61 -12.21
N LEU A 15 49.48 7.94 -12.27
CA LEU A 15 48.52 8.85 -11.64
C LEU A 15 47.20 8.83 -12.40
N PHE A 16 47.24 8.92 -13.74
CA PHE A 16 46.03 8.87 -14.56
C PHE A 16 45.27 7.55 -14.41
N THR A 17 45.98 6.41 -14.39
CA THR A 17 45.35 5.10 -14.15
C THR A 17 44.70 5.02 -12.78
N LEU A 18 45.34 5.58 -11.74
CA LEU A 18 44.77 5.59 -10.38
C LEU A 18 43.49 6.42 -10.31
N VAL A 19 43.46 7.60 -10.95
CA VAL A 19 42.26 8.44 -11.02
C VAL A 19 41.13 7.71 -11.74
N ILE A 20 41.40 7.06 -12.87
CA ILE A 20 40.37 6.28 -13.59
C ILE A 20 39.81 5.17 -12.70
N ILE A 21 40.68 4.39 -12.04
CA ILE A 21 40.25 3.30 -11.15
C ILE A 21 39.39 3.86 -10.01
N LEU A 22 39.79 4.99 -9.41
CA LEU A 22 39.01 5.64 -8.37
C LEU A 22 37.64 6.10 -8.90
N CYS A 23 37.58 6.71 -10.08
CA CYS A 23 36.31 7.12 -10.70
C CYS A 23 35.40 5.92 -10.99
N LEU A 24 35.95 4.82 -11.54
CA LEU A 24 35.19 3.59 -11.79
C LEU A 24 34.67 2.97 -10.49
N ALA A 25 35.50 2.95 -9.44
CA ALA A 25 35.09 2.44 -8.13
C ALA A 25 33.95 3.27 -7.54
N VAL A 26 34.04 4.60 -7.60
CA VAL A 26 32.97 5.50 -7.12
C VAL A 26 31.69 5.30 -7.93
N MET A 27 31.78 5.20 -9.25
CA MET A 27 30.61 4.94 -10.09
C MET A 27 29.95 3.60 -9.75
N ALA A 28 30.74 2.54 -9.55
CA ALA A 28 30.22 1.23 -9.17
C ALA A 28 29.46 1.26 -7.84
N VAL A 29 30.00 1.96 -6.82
CA VAL A 29 29.33 2.11 -5.52
C VAL A 29 28.03 2.91 -5.68
N LEU A 30 28.05 4.02 -6.41
CA LEU A 30 26.84 4.83 -6.65
C LEU A 30 25.76 4.03 -7.40
N SER A 31 26.14 3.25 -8.42
CA SER A 31 25.22 2.36 -9.14
C SER A 31 24.58 1.33 -8.21
N ALA A 32 25.37 0.65 -7.37
CA ALA A 32 24.85 -0.34 -6.43
C ALA A 32 23.91 0.28 -5.38
N THR A 33 24.23 1.47 -4.86
CA THR A 33 23.36 2.16 -3.90
C THR A 33 22.04 2.61 -4.53
N THR A 34 22.08 3.04 -5.80
CA THR A 34 20.88 3.45 -6.54
C THR A 34 20.02 2.24 -6.85
N GLU A 35 20.61 1.12 -7.28
CA GLU A 35 19.91 -0.15 -7.49
C GLU A 35 19.21 -0.62 -6.22
N GLN A 36 19.89 -0.59 -5.07
CA GLN A 36 19.29 -0.97 -3.79
C GLN A 36 18.10 -0.08 -3.41
N ALA A 37 18.22 1.23 -3.64
CA ALA A 37 17.14 2.18 -3.39
C ALA A 37 15.94 1.89 -4.33
N THR A 38 16.19 1.71 -5.62
CA THR A 38 15.17 1.34 -6.62
C THR A 38 14.51 0.01 -6.28
N TYR A 39 15.28 -0.98 -5.87
CA TYR A 39 14.77 -2.28 -5.45
C TYR A 39 13.83 -2.14 -4.25
N SER A 40 14.24 -1.43 -3.20
CA SER A 40 13.40 -1.22 -2.02
C SER A 40 12.10 -0.45 -2.34
N ALA A 41 12.14 0.47 -3.29
CA ALA A 41 10.95 1.18 -3.76
C ALA A 41 10.03 0.26 -4.57
N ALA A 42 10.60 -0.56 -5.45
CA ALA A 42 9.86 -1.54 -6.26
C ALA A 42 9.19 -2.61 -5.38
N GLU A 43 9.88 -3.11 -4.36
CA GLU A 43 9.33 -4.07 -3.41
C GLU A 43 8.11 -3.48 -2.67
N LYS A 44 8.22 -2.24 -2.17
CA LYS A 44 7.08 -1.55 -1.55
C LYS A 44 5.93 -1.38 -2.52
N GLN A 45 6.20 -0.98 -3.77
CA GLN A 45 5.16 -0.86 -4.80
C GLN A 45 4.47 -2.19 -5.07
N ALA A 46 5.23 -3.28 -5.18
CA ALA A 46 4.69 -4.62 -5.39
C ALA A 46 3.79 -5.06 -4.22
N LEU A 47 4.21 -4.80 -2.97
CA LEU A 47 3.40 -5.04 -1.78
C LEU A 47 2.09 -4.23 -1.81
N PHE A 48 2.16 -2.92 -2.08
CA PHE A 48 0.96 -2.09 -2.19
C PHE A 48 0.00 -2.56 -3.28
N THR A 49 0.53 -2.98 -4.43
CA THR A 49 -0.28 -3.51 -5.52
C THR A 49 -0.95 -4.82 -5.11
N ASN A 50 -0.23 -5.75 -4.48
CA ASN A 50 -0.80 -7.00 -3.98
C ASN A 50 -1.91 -6.74 -2.96
N ASP A 51 -1.66 -5.88 -1.98
CA ASP A 51 -2.65 -5.51 -0.94
C ASP A 51 -3.90 -4.87 -1.56
N THR A 52 -3.75 -4.08 -2.63
CA THR A 52 -4.90 -3.55 -3.38
C THR A 52 -5.77 -4.67 -3.94
N TYR A 53 -5.15 -5.64 -4.62
CA TYR A 53 -5.87 -6.74 -5.24
C TYR A 53 -6.51 -7.66 -4.20
N GLN A 54 -5.85 -7.88 -3.06
CA GLN A 54 -6.42 -8.66 -1.97
C GLN A 54 -7.68 -8.00 -1.40
N ASN A 55 -7.65 -6.68 -1.15
CA ASN A 55 -8.83 -5.96 -0.67
C ASN A 55 -9.97 -5.99 -1.71
N GLU A 56 -9.65 -5.78 -2.98
CA GLU A 56 -10.63 -5.84 -4.07
C GLU A 56 -11.28 -7.23 -4.18
N GLN A 57 -10.47 -8.28 -4.10
CA GLN A 57 -10.95 -9.66 -4.14
C GLN A 57 -11.86 -9.97 -2.94
N ALA A 58 -11.44 -9.57 -1.73
CA ALA A 58 -12.24 -9.77 -0.52
C ALA A 58 -13.59 -9.05 -0.60
N ALA A 59 -13.58 -7.79 -1.09
CA ALA A 59 -14.78 -7.01 -1.28
C ALA A 59 -15.73 -7.64 -2.32
N GLN A 60 -15.22 -8.03 -3.48
CA GLN A 60 -16.04 -8.70 -4.50
C GLN A 60 -16.60 -10.03 -4.01
N SER A 61 -15.80 -10.80 -3.25
CA SER A 61 -16.27 -12.04 -2.64
C SER A 61 -17.40 -11.78 -1.63
N ALA A 62 -17.30 -10.74 -0.80
CA ALA A 62 -18.34 -10.39 0.15
C ALA A 62 -19.63 -9.96 -0.57
N VAL A 63 -19.52 -9.12 -1.61
CA VAL A 63 -20.66 -8.73 -2.44
C VAL A 63 -21.31 -9.93 -3.12
N ALA A 64 -20.52 -10.90 -3.60
CA ALA A 64 -21.07 -12.11 -4.21
C ALA A 64 -21.87 -12.96 -3.21
N VAL A 65 -21.41 -13.06 -1.96
CA VAL A 65 -22.17 -13.74 -0.89
C VAL A 65 -23.49 -13.02 -0.60
N ILE A 66 -23.46 -11.69 -0.55
CA ILE A 66 -24.67 -10.87 -0.40
C ILE A 66 -25.64 -11.04 -1.58
N ASP A 67 -25.14 -11.01 -2.83
CA ASP A 67 -25.98 -11.20 -4.02
C ASP A 67 -26.64 -12.58 -4.05
N ALA A 68 -25.91 -13.64 -3.66
CA ALA A 68 -26.46 -14.99 -3.54
C ALA A 68 -27.58 -15.07 -2.50
N ALA A 69 -27.39 -14.46 -1.32
CA ALA A 69 -28.44 -14.39 -0.29
C ALA A 69 -29.69 -13.64 -0.77
N LEU A 70 -29.49 -12.57 -1.54
CA LEU A 70 -30.58 -11.80 -2.14
C LEU A 70 -31.26 -12.54 -3.30
N GLU A 71 -30.54 -13.38 -4.06
CA GLU A 71 -31.11 -14.23 -5.10
C GLU A 71 -32.16 -15.20 -4.55
N ASP A 72 -31.89 -15.84 -3.41
CA ASP A 72 -32.86 -16.74 -2.76
C ASP A 72 -34.15 -16.01 -2.34
N VAL A 73 -34.01 -14.77 -1.83
CA VAL A 73 -35.15 -13.91 -1.48
C VAL A 73 -35.93 -13.49 -2.74
N ARG A 74 -35.24 -13.11 -3.82
CA ARG A 74 -35.89 -12.79 -5.11
C ARG A 74 -36.65 -13.98 -5.67
N ALA A 75 -36.06 -15.17 -5.63
CA ALA A 75 -36.65 -16.40 -6.14
C ALA A 75 -37.93 -16.79 -5.37
N SER A 76 -37.98 -16.50 -4.08
CA SER A 76 -39.17 -16.72 -3.23
C SER A 76 -40.19 -15.58 -3.29
N GLY A 77 -39.88 -14.48 -3.98
CA GLY A 77 -40.73 -13.29 -4.06
C GLY A 77 -40.79 -12.50 -2.75
N GLY A 78 -39.77 -12.61 -1.89
CA GLY A 78 -39.66 -11.88 -0.63
C GLY A 78 -39.49 -10.38 -0.82
N GLY A 79 -39.88 -9.62 0.20
CA GLY A 79 -39.80 -8.17 0.21
C GLY A 79 -38.50 -7.64 0.82
N LEU A 80 -38.52 -6.36 1.19
CA LEU A 80 -37.37 -5.69 1.79
C LEU A 80 -36.97 -6.33 3.13
N ASP A 81 -37.94 -6.69 3.98
CA ASP A 81 -37.64 -7.20 5.33
C ASP A 81 -36.94 -8.56 5.26
N GLU A 82 -37.39 -9.46 4.38
CA GLU A 82 -36.72 -10.74 4.13
C GLU A 82 -35.33 -10.55 3.51
N ALA A 83 -35.19 -9.58 2.59
CA ALA A 83 -33.89 -9.25 2.00
C ALA A 83 -32.89 -8.77 3.05
N LEU A 84 -33.33 -7.89 3.96
CA LEU A 84 -32.49 -7.37 5.02
C LEU A 84 -32.09 -8.45 6.04
N ALA A 85 -32.99 -9.38 6.35
CA ALA A 85 -32.68 -10.52 7.22
C ALA A 85 -31.65 -11.47 6.57
N ALA A 86 -31.81 -11.78 5.28
CA ALA A 86 -30.86 -12.61 4.54
C ALA A 86 -29.47 -11.95 4.44
N VAL A 87 -29.44 -10.62 4.25
CA VAL A 87 -28.19 -9.85 4.27
C VAL A 87 -27.53 -9.93 5.64
N ASP A 88 -28.25 -9.75 6.75
CA ASP A 88 -27.68 -9.84 8.10
C ASP A 88 -26.98 -11.18 8.38
N GLU A 89 -27.52 -12.29 7.87
CA GLU A 89 -26.90 -13.61 7.98
C GLU A 89 -25.66 -13.76 7.09
N ALA A 90 -25.63 -13.05 5.96
CA ALA A 90 -24.55 -13.08 4.97
C ALA A 90 -23.41 -12.08 5.25
N LEU A 91 -23.62 -11.11 6.15
CA LEU A 91 -22.62 -10.08 6.43
C LEU A 91 -21.36 -10.64 7.08
N PRO A 92 -20.16 -10.18 6.65
CA PRO A 92 -18.94 -10.50 7.37
C PRO A 92 -18.97 -9.85 8.77
N ALA A 93 -18.27 -10.45 9.74
CA ALA A 93 -18.36 -10.07 11.15
C ALA A 93 -18.06 -8.59 11.46
N ASP A 94 -17.21 -7.96 10.65
CA ASP A 94 -16.79 -6.56 10.82
C ASP A 94 -17.64 -5.57 9.99
N ALA A 95 -18.62 -6.06 9.23
CA ALA A 95 -19.53 -5.20 8.49
C ALA A 95 -20.56 -4.56 9.42
N GLN A 96 -21.03 -3.38 9.02
CA GLN A 96 -22.07 -2.65 9.73
C GLN A 96 -23.28 -2.47 8.82
N ARG A 97 -24.48 -2.68 9.36
CA ARG A 97 -25.73 -2.36 8.67
C ARG A 97 -26.48 -1.26 9.41
N ASP A 98 -26.83 -0.20 8.69
CA ASP A 98 -27.70 0.88 9.15
C ASP A 98 -28.94 0.95 8.26
N GLY A 99 -30.04 0.36 8.74
CA GLY A 99 -31.26 0.19 7.95
C GLY A 99 -30.99 -0.64 6.69
N SER A 100 -31.17 -0.03 5.51
CA SER A 100 -30.88 -0.68 4.22
C SER A 100 -29.44 -0.48 3.73
N ARG A 101 -28.61 0.27 4.45
CA ARG A 101 -27.21 0.50 4.08
C ARG A 101 -26.30 -0.51 4.74
N VAL A 102 -25.38 -1.07 3.96
CA VAL A 102 -24.32 -1.96 4.42
C VAL A 102 -22.99 -1.27 4.18
N LEU A 103 -22.18 -1.18 5.23
CA LEU A 103 -20.82 -0.65 5.20
C LEU A 103 -19.84 -1.79 5.48
N MET A 104 -18.85 -1.93 4.61
CA MET A 104 -17.77 -2.91 4.75
C MET A 104 -16.44 -2.20 4.54
N THR A 105 -15.48 -2.46 5.43
CA THR A 105 -14.12 -1.94 5.30
C THR A 105 -13.15 -3.12 5.25
N PHE A 106 -12.35 -3.16 4.20
CA PHE A 106 -11.28 -4.15 4.02
C PHE A 106 -9.95 -3.44 4.20
N ALA A 107 -9.10 -3.93 5.12
CA ALA A 107 -7.82 -3.31 5.43
C ALA A 107 -6.68 -4.33 5.27
N SER A 108 -5.54 -3.88 4.75
CA SER A 108 -4.31 -4.67 4.61
C SER A 108 -3.20 -4.13 5.51
N SER A 109 -2.18 -4.97 5.75
CA SER A 109 -1.01 -4.59 6.56
C SER A 109 -0.24 -3.37 6.05
N SER A 110 -0.28 -3.07 4.74
CA SER A 110 0.35 -1.87 4.20
C SER A 110 -0.40 -0.56 4.55
N GLY A 111 -1.49 -0.61 5.31
CA GLY A 111 -2.38 0.53 5.57
C GLY A 111 -3.33 0.85 4.42
N ARG A 112 -3.39 0.01 3.38
CA ARG A 112 -4.39 0.16 2.32
C ARG A 112 -5.75 -0.29 2.82
N THR A 113 -6.76 0.50 2.54
CA THR A 113 -8.15 0.18 2.86
C THR A 113 -9.04 0.28 1.63
N LEU A 114 -10.12 -0.47 1.62
CA LEU A 114 -11.21 -0.37 0.65
C LEU A 114 -12.51 -0.28 1.43
N ASP A 115 -13.17 0.86 1.32
CA ASP A 115 -14.48 1.11 1.93
C ASP A 115 -15.57 0.91 0.88
N VAL A 116 -16.47 -0.02 1.14
CA VAL A 116 -17.59 -0.38 0.29
C VAL A 116 -18.90 -0.04 1.01
N GLU A 117 -19.79 0.64 0.29
CA GLU A 117 -21.15 0.92 0.77
C GLU A 117 -22.15 0.38 -0.25
N LEU A 118 -23.11 -0.41 0.24
CA LEU A 118 -24.23 -0.94 -0.52
C LEU A 118 -25.54 -0.42 0.05
N THR A 119 -26.53 -0.22 -0.81
CA THR A 119 -27.93 0.03 -0.41
C THR A 119 -28.82 -1.09 -0.92
N ILE A 120 -29.48 -1.80 0.00
CA ILE A 120 -30.43 -2.87 -0.32
C ILE A 120 -31.78 -2.27 -0.71
N THR A 121 -32.38 -2.77 -1.78
CA THR A 121 -33.66 -2.29 -2.31
C THR A 121 -34.79 -3.28 -2.03
N ALA A 122 -36.03 -2.81 -2.17
CA ALA A 122 -37.23 -3.61 -1.88
C ALA A 122 -37.45 -4.81 -2.82
N ASN A 123 -36.76 -4.86 -3.96
CA ASN A 123 -36.84 -5.99 -4.90
C ASN A 123 -35.76 -7.04 -4.63
N ALA A 124 -35.19 -7.06 -3.41
CA ALA A 124 -34.04 -7.90 -3.04
C ALA A 124 -32.89 -7.76 -4.06
N THR A 125 -32.59 -6.51 -4.43
CA THR A 125 -31.37 -6.14 -5.18
C THR A 125 -30.56 -5.16 -4.36
N TYR A 126 -29.37 -4.80 -4.83
CA TYR A 126 -28.54 -3.80 -4.20
C TYR A 126 -27.99 -2.80 -5.22
N GLU A 127 -27.65 -1.62 -4.73
CA GLU A 127 -26.87 -0.61 -5.45
C GLU A 127 -25.57 -0.36 -4.70
N ILE A 128 -24.45 -0.25 -5.42
CA ILE A 128 -23.16 0.11 -4.83
C ILE A 128 -23.09 1.64 -4.78
N SER A 129 -23.19 2.23 -3.59
CA SER A 129 -23.10 3.68 -3.39
C SER A 129 -21.65 4.15 -3.22
N GLN A 130 -20.77 3.30 -2.68
CA GLN A 130 -19.35 3.61 -2.54
C GLN A 130 -18.48 2.39 -2.86
N TRP A 131 -17.41 2.62 -3.62
CA TRP A 131 -16.30 1.68 -3.81
C TRP A 131 -14.99 2.47 -3.78
N LYS A 132 -14.48 2.74 -2.58
CA LYS A 132 -13.44 3.74 -2.38
C LYS A 132 -12.18 3.13 -1.76
N ALA A 133 -11.14 3.00 -2.56
CA ALA A 133 -9.81 2.68 -2.08
C ALA A 133 -9.18 3.90 -1.39
N THR A 134 -8.71 3.72 -0.16
CA THR A 134 -7.99 4.73 0.62
C THR A 134 -6.66 4.16 1.10
N THR A 135 -5.72 5.02 1.48
CA THR A 135 -4.50 4.60 2.17
C THR A 135 -4.45 5.36 3.48
N GLN A 136 -4.51 4.63 4.59
CA GLN A 136 -4.35 5.20 5.91
C GLN A 136 -2.89 5.65 6.06
N TRP A 137 -2.70 6.93 6.34
CA TRP A 137 -1.39 7.45 6.68
C TRP A 137 -1.06 7.09 8.13
N THR A 138 -0.35 5.99 8.35
CA THR A 138 0.23 5.67 9.66
C THR A 138 1.59 6.38 9.78
N ASN A 139 1.64 7.43 10.59
CA ASN A 139 2.89 8.12 10.92
C ASN A 139 3.66 7.33 12.00
N ASP A 140 4.11 6.12 11.67
CA ASP A 140 4.88 5.26 12.58
C ASP A 140 6.40 5.41 12.39
N GLY A 141 6.85 6.54 11.84
CA GLY A 141 8.26 6.93 11.84
C GLY A 141 8.55 7.87 13.01
N PRO A 142 9.72 7.80 13.68
CA PRO A 142 10.13 8.84 14.62
C PRO A 142 10.07 10.15 13.86
N GLY A 143 9.20 11.07 14.28
CA GLY A 143 8.87 12.30 13.56
C GLY A 143 10.15 12.96 13.07
N ALA A 144 10.48 12.73 11.80
CA ALA A 144 11.68 13.27 11.22
C ALA A 144 11.45 14.76 11.22
N THR A 145 12.20 15.49 12.04
CA THR A 145 12.21 16.94 12.00
C THR A 145 12.80 17.30 10.64
N LEU A 146 11.95 17.46 9.63
CA LEU A 146 12.35 17.73 8.24
C LEU A 146 13.00 19.10 8.09
N TRP A 147 12.86 19.96 9.11
CA TRP A 147 13.43 21.29 9.14
C TRP A 147 13.64 21.79 10.57
N SER A 148 14.88 21.77 11.06
CA SER A 148 15.27 22.55 12.24
C SER A 148 15.66 23.96 11.78
N GLY A 149 14.65 24.80 11.52
CA GLY A 149 14.90 26.18 11.10
C GLY A 149 15.80 26.87 12.11
N ALA A 150 16.99 27.31 11.68
CA ALA A 150 17.86 28.15 12.48
C ALA A 150 17.12 29.46 12.76
N ALA A 151 16.60 29.61 13.98
CA ALA A 151 16.22 30.91 14.50
C ALA A 151 17.51 31.75 14.57
N GLN A 152 17.79 32.52 13.53
CA GLN A 152 18.73 33.64 13.62
C GLN A 152 18.10 34.66 14.56
N THR A 153 18.43 34.54 15.85
CA THR A 153 18.23 35.62 16.81
C THR A 153 19.07 36.81 16.37
N ARG A 154 18.39 37.90 16.02
CA ARG A 154 18.97 39.23 15.83
C ARG A 154 18.92 40.00 17.14
#